data_AF-A0A448YQE2-F1
#
_entry.id   AF-A0A448YQE2-F1
#
_cell.length_a   1.000
_cell.length_b   1.000
_cell.length_c   1.000
_cell.angle_alpha   90.00
_cell.angle_beta   90.00
_cell.angle_gamma   90.00
#
_symmetry.space_group_name_H-M   'P 1'
#
loop_
_entity.id
_entity.type
_entity.pdbx_description
1 polymer ?
#
loop_
_entity_poly.entity_id
_entity_poly.type
_entity_poly.pdbx_seq_one_letter_code
_entity_poly.pdbx_strand_id
1 'polypeptide(L)'
;MAPLIVKFEDKYAASSSSSSSTPSKLLRSGKPLSLSQLNKKRLISDSQKLRQAKNKEDQANIKNDLELQRLLDESHILSRSSSNYSGSELTLKTLNDGMMGSSRVRTLDSRMSKLSETNRTGGKKLENMSMNLRQGMVKAQMKRVDKYEEEAKEAGIILSKNKKGEFRTIRDTGMTSFTDRIGKGVKKKVRMRDRGLRVNGIGRATSHGVVLSKGDIEKMKGPRRRRK
;
A
#
# COMPACT_ATOMS: atom_id res chain seq x y z
N MET A 1 -57.65 59.82 -32.61
CA MET A 1 -56.36 59.10 -32.79
C MET A 1 -56.01 58.46 -31.47
N ALA A 2 -56.02 57.12 -31.39
CA ALA A 2 -55.69 56.40 -30.16
C ALA A 2 -54.18 56.13 -30.08
N PRO A 3 -53.56 56.13 -28.87
CA PRO A 3 -52.13 55.96 -28.71
C PRO A 3 -51.69 54.52 -28.99
N LEU A 4 -50.52 54.38 -29.64
CA LEU A 4 -49.89 53.09 -29.94
C LEU A 4 -49.11 52.61 -28.72
N ILE A 5 -49.52 51.48 -28.13
CA ILE A 5 -48.84 50.88 -26.97
C ILE A 5 -47.97 49.73 -27.45
N VAL A 6 -46.65 49.86 -27.30
CA VAL A 6 -45.68 48.78 -27.54
C VAL A 6 -45.30 48.17 -26.18
N LYS A 7 -45.68 46.92 -25.95
CA LYS A 7 -45.27 46.12 -24.78
C LYS A 7 -44.06 45.27 -25.16
N PHE A 8 -42.95 45.43 -24.44
CA PHE A 8 -41.80 44.55 -24.55
C PHE A 8 -42.00 43.33 -23.64
N GLU A 9 -42.00 42.13 -24.23
CA GLU A 9 -41.88 40.89 -23.47
C GLU A 9 -40.40 40.62 -23.19
N ASP A 10 -39.95 40.94 -21.98
CA ASP A 10 -38.57 40.64 -21.55
C ASP A 10 -38.39 39.14 -21.28
N LYS A 11 -38.25 38.36 -22.36
CA LYS A 11 -37.91 36.92 -22.30
C LYS A 11 -36.49 36.67 -21.80
N TYR A 12 -35.70 37.73 -21.62
CA TYR A 12 -34.31 37.71 -21.16
C TYR A 12 -34.10 38.40 -19.80
N ALA A 13 -35.18 38.81 -19.11
CA ALA A 13 -35.07 39.23 -17.71
C ALA A 13 -34.63 38.03 -16.88
N ALA A 14 -33.32 37.94 -16.64
CA ALA A 14 -32.66 36.79 -16.06
C ALA A 14 -33.27 36.42 -14.71
N SER A 15 -33.95 35.27 -14.67
CA SER A 15 -34.12 34.53 -13.42
C SER A 15 -32.74 34.30 -12.83
N SER A 16 -32.59 34.55 -11.54
CA SER A 16 -31.33 34.55 -10.80
C SER A 16 -30.43 33.39 -11.20
N SER A 17 -29.45 33.67 -12.06
CA SER A 17 -28.47 32.69 -12.47
C SER A 17 -27.68 32.30 -11.23
N SER A 18 -27.96 31.12 -10.66
CA SER A 18 -27.14 30.54 -9.61
C SER A 18 -25.75 30.33 -10.21
N SER A 19 -24.87 31.30 -10.04
CA SER A 19 -23.55 31.26 -10.66
C SER A 19 -22.84 30.03 -10.10
N SER A 20 -22.54 29.04 -10.94
CA SER A 20 -21.68 27.95 -10.50
C SER A 20 -20.36 28.57 -9.97
N SER A 21 -19.74 27.94 -8.97
CA SER A 21 -18.55 28.52 -8.31
C SER A 21 -17.39 28.81 -9.30
N THR A 22 -17.42 28.19 -10.47
CA THR A 22 -16.37 28.26 -11.49
C THR A 22 -16.41 29.54 -12.36
N PRO A 23 -17.53 29.95 -13.00
CA PRO A 23 -17.60 31.22 -13.75
C PRO A 23 -17.41 32.45 -12.86
N SER A 24 -17.92 32.45 -11.62
CA SER A 24 -17.77 33.61 -10.72
C SER A 24 -16.32 33.84 -10.29
N LYS A 25 -15.56 32.77 -10.02
CA LYS A 25 -14.12 32.85 -9.73
C LYS A 25 -13.30 33.27 -10.95
N LEU A 26 -13.69 32.84 -12.15
CA LEU A 26 -13.03 33.23 -13.39
C LEU A 26 -13.23 34.73 -13.70
N LEU A 27 -14.46 35.23 -13.57
CA LEU A 27 -14.78 36.66 -13.73
C LEU A 27 -14.00 37.53 -12.73
N ARG A 28 -13.85 37.06 -11.48
CA ARG A 28 -13.05 37.76 -10.45
C ARG A 28 -11.55 37.68 -10.68
N SER A 29 -11.05 36.75 -11.49
CA SER A 29 -9.61 36.55 -11.67
C SER A 29 -8.96 37.54 -12.64
N GLY A 30 -9.74 38.33 -13.38
CA GLY A 30 -9.24 39.39 -14.29
C GLY A 30 -8.39 38.90 -15.46
N LYS A 31 -8.26 37.59 -15.66
CA LYS A 31 -7.41 36.98 -16.69
C LYS A 31 -8.26 36.60 -17.91
N PRO A 32 -7.90 37.03 -19.14
CA PRO A 32 -8.63 36.63 -20.34
C PRO A 32 -8.26 35.18 -20.69
N LEU A 33 -9.06 34.21 -20.22
CA LEU A 33 -8.95 32.83 -20.72
C LEU A 33 -9.81 32.67 -21.97
N SER A 34 -9.20 32.19 -23.06
CA SER A 34 -9.93 31.79 -24.26
C SER A 34 -10.82 30.57 -23.97
N LEU A 35 -12.04 30.55 -24.52
CA LEU A 35 -13.00 29.44 -24.38
C LEU A 35 -12.35 28.09 -24.75
N SER A 36 -11.45 28.10 -25.74
CA SER A 36 -10.68 26.92 -26.16
C SER A 36 -9.75 26.38 -25.07
N GLN A 37 -9.14 27.25 -24.26
CA GLN A 37 -8.25 26.86 -23.17
C GLN A 37 -9.01 26.24 -21.99
N LEU A 38 -10.23 26.72 -21.71
CA LEU A 38 -11.11 26.12 -20.69
C LEU A 38 -11.56 24.72 -21.10
N ASN A 39 -11.94 24.53 -22.36
CA ASN A 39 -12.32 23.22 -22.87
C ASN A 39 -11.14 22.23 -22.83
N LYS A 40 -9.93 22.66 -23.21
CA LYS A 40 -8.72 21.83 -23.08
C LYS A 40 -8.46 21.41 -21.62
N LYS A 41 -8.57 22.33 -20.66
CA LYS A 41 -8.40 22.00 -19.23
C LYS A 41 -9.46 21.02 -18.73
N ARG A 42 -10.72 21.17 -19.15
CA ARG A 42 -11.81 20.23 -18.81
C ARG A 42 -11.54 18.84 -19.37
N LEU A 43 -11.22 18.74 -20.66
CA LEU A 43 -10.88 17.46 -21.32
C LEU A 43 -9.70 16.75 -20.65
N ILE A 44 -8.65 17.50 -20.28
CA ILE A 44 -7.52 16.95 -19.52
C ILE A 44 -7.98 16.43 -18.16
N SER A 45 -8.78 17.21 -17.42
CA SER A 45 -9.28 16.79 -16.11
C SER A 45 -10.22 15.58 -16.18
N ASP A 46 -11.05 15.49 -17.21
CA ASP A 46 -11.98 14.39 -17.42
C ASP A 46 -11.25 13.12 -17.88
N SER A 47 -10.23 13.26 -18.74
CA SER A 47 -9.34 12.16 -19.12
C SER A 47 -8.57 11.61 -17.90
N GLN A 48 -8.13 12.47 -16.98
CA GLN A 48 -7.46 12.06 -15.75
C GLN A 48 -8.43 11.34 -14.81
N LYS A 49 -9.66 11.82 -14.66
CA LYS A 49 -10.71 11.14 -13.88
C LYS A 49 -11.10 9.80 -14.50
N LEU A 50 -11.25 9.72 -15.81
CA LEU A 50 -11.52 8.48 -16.55
C LEU A 50 -10.38 7.48 -16.37
N ARG A 51 -9.12 7.91 -16.46
CA ARG A 51 -7.96 7.05 -16.17
C ARG A 51 -7.96 6.56 -14.72
N GLN A 52 -8.28 7.43 -13.76
CA GLN A 52 -8.38 7.03 -12.35
C GLN A 52 -9.56 6.08 -12.08
N ALA A 53 -10.70 6.28 -12.74
CA ALA A 53 -11.86 5.41 -12.65
C ALA A 53 -11.57 4.03 -13.26
N LYS A 54 -11.02 3.98 -14.48
CA LYS A 54 -10.56 2.74 -15.13
C LYS A 54 -9.53 2.01 -14.27
N ASN A 55 -8.54 2.71 -13.72
CA ASN A 55 -7.58 2.09 -12.81
C ASN A 55 -8.24 1.48 -11.56
N LYS A 56 -9.33 2.05 -11.05
CA LYS A 56 -10.07 1.48 -9.91
C LYS A 56 -10.89 0.25 -10.32
N GLU A 57 -11.54 0.31 -11.48
CA GLU A 57 -12.29 -0.80 -12.06
C GLU A 57 -11.35 -1.98 -12.40
N ASP A 58 -10.23 -1.72 -13.06
CA ASP A 58 -9.20 -2.72 -13.38
C ASP A 58 -8.62 -3.33 -12.10
N GLN A 59 -8.36 -2.52 -11.07
CA GLN A 59 -7.94 -3.04 -9.76
C GLN A 59 -9.00 -3.89 -9.09
N ALA A 60 -10.28 -3.53 -9.21
CA ALA A 60 -11.39 -4.34 -8.68
C ALA A 60 -11.52 -5.66 -9.45
N ASN A 61 -11.38 -5.63 -10.78
CA ASN A 61 -11.42 -6.81 -11.64
C ASN A 61 -10.26 -7.76 -11.31
N ILE A 62 -9.02 -7.26 -11.17
CA ILE A 62 -7.86 -8.08 -10.74
C ILE A 62 -8.05 -8.61 -9.32
N LYS A 63 -8.70 -7.86 -8.43
CA LYS A 63 -9.01 -8.32 -7.07
C LYS A 63 -10.09 -9.41 -7.01
N ASN A 64 -10.99 -9.42 -7.98
CA ASN A 64 -12.08 -10.39 -8.05
C ASN A 64 -11.70 -11.61 -8.90
N ASP A 65 -10.74 -11.47 -9.81
CA ASP A 65 -10.20 -12.55 -10.61
C ASP A 65 -9.26 -13.44 -9.78
N LEU A 66 -9.82 -14.55 -9.30
CA LEU A 66 -9.13 -15.52 -8.47
C LEU A 66 -8.06 -16.28 -9.26
N GLU A 67 -8.31 -16.58 -10.54
CA GLU A 67 -7.37 -17.32 -11.38
C GLU A 67 -6.13 -16.48 -11.68
N LEU A 68 -6.32 -15.21 -12.02
CA LEU A 68 -5.23 -14.27 -12.24
C LEU A 68 -4.39 -14.08 -10.96
N GLN A 69 -5.03 -13.97 -9.80
CA GLN A 69 -4.30 -13.88 -8.53
C GLN A 69 -3.45 -15.11 -8.23
N ARG A 70 -4.02 -16.31 -8.43
CA ARG A 70 -3.27 -17.56 -8.27
C ARG A 70 -2.08 -17.60 -9.21
N LEU A 71 -2.28 -17.22 -10.47
CA LEU A 71 -1.22 -17.19 -11.47
C LEU A 71 -0.09 -16.23 -11.07
N LEU A 72 -0.42 -15.01 -10.62
CA LEU A 72 0.57 -14.02 -10.21
C LEU A 72 1.36 -14.48 -8.97
N ASP A 73 0.67 -14.97 -7.94
CA ASP A 73 1.30 -15.44 -6.70
C ASP A 73 2.17 -16.70 -6.91
N GLU A 74 1.72 -17.60 -7.79
CA GLU A 74 2.36 -18.90 -8.05
C GLU A 74 3.32 -18.87 -9.24
N SER A 75 3.40 -17.75 -9.96
CA SER A 75 4.27 -17.55 -11.13
C SER A 75 5.71 -17.97 -10.87
N HIS A 76 6.23 -17.69 -9.66
CA HIS A 76 7.59 -18.06 -9.28
C HIS A 76 7.77 -19.56 -9.02
N ILE A 77 6.71 -20.29 -8.64
CA ILE A 77 6.72 -21.76 -8.52
C ILE A 77 6.66 -22.38 -9.92
N LEU A 78 5.79 -21.84 -10.78
CA LEU A 78 5.59 -22.30 -12.15
C LEU A 78 6.83 -22.09 -13.01
N SER A 79 7.42 -20.88 -12.98
CA SER A 79 8.61 -20.53 -13.76
C SER A 79 9.83 -21.40 -13.43
N ARG A 80 9.85 -22.03 -12.25
CA ARG A 80 10.93 -22.94 -11.84
C ARG A 80 10.71 -24.34 -12.38
N SER A 81 9.47 -24.81 -12.42
CA SER A 81 9.14 -26.16 -12.91
C SER A 81 9.32 -26.28 -14.41
N SER A 82 9.15 -25.17 -15.13
CA SER A 82 9.33 -25.06 -16.57
C SER A 82 10.72 -24.47 -16.89
N SER A 83 11.79 -25.20 -16.59
CA SER A 83 13.18 -24.73 -16.78
C SER A 83 13.51 -24.29 -18.22
N ASN A 84 12.66 -24.62 -19.19
CA ASN A 84 12.91 -24.45 -20.62
C ASN A 84 11.95 -23.47 -21.31
N TYR A 85 10.97 -22.88 -20.60
CA TYR A 85 9.91 -22.10 -21.23
C TYR A 85 9.86 -20.67 -20.71
N SER A 86 10.00 -19.70 -21.63
CA SER A 86 9.97 -18.28 -21.32
C SER A 86 8.53 -17.74 -21.45
N GLY A 87 8.05 -17.06 -20.40
CA GLY A 87 6.89 -16.17 -20.39
C GLY A 87 5.56 -16.75 -20.90
N SER A 88 5.38 -16.78 -22.22
CA SER A 88 4.12 -17.09 -22.91
C SER A 88 3.88 -18.58 -23.15
N GLU A 89 4.92 -19.40 -23.22
CA GLU A 89 4.75 -20.85 -23.42
C GLU A 89 4.30 -21.57 -22.14
N LEU A 90 4.61 -20.96 -20.98
CA LEU A 90 4.18 -21.42 -19.67
C LEU A 90 2.65 -21.37 -19.53
N THR A 91 2.00 -20.29 -19.97
CA THR A 91 0.54 -20.14 -19.82
C THR A 91 -0.22 -21.14 -20.69
N LEU A 92 0.16 -21.29 -21.97
CA LEU A 92 -0.55 -22.16 -22.90
C LEU A 92 -0.43 -23.66 -22.58
N LYS A 93 0.72 -24.13 -22.06
CA LYS A 93 0.89 -25.54 -21.69
C LYS A 93 0.33 -25.85 -20.29
N THR A 94 0.48 -24.95 -19.31
CA THR A 94 -0.07 -25.17 -17.96
C THR A 94 -1.60 -25.12 -17.90
N LEU A 95 -2.24 -24.40 -18.83
CA LEU A 95 -3.70 -24.38 -18.97
C LEU A 95 -4.25 -25.68 -19.57
N ASN A 96 -3.50 -26.33 -20.46
CA ASN A 96 -3.97 -27.50 -21.21
C ASN A 96 -3.54 -28.84 -20.59
N ASP A 97 -2.35 -28.91 -20.00
CA ASP A 97 -1.79 -30.09 -19.37
C ASP A 97 -1.50 -29.75 -17.91
N GLY A 98 -2.48 -30.01 -17.04
CA GLY A 98 -2.53 -29.48 -15.68
C GLY A 98 -1.24 -29.68 -14.90
N MET A 99 -0.95 -28.76 -13.98
CA MET A 99 0.27 -28.78 -13.15
C MET A 99 0.61 -30.19 -12.64
N MET A 100 1.79 -30.70 -12.99
CA MET A 100 2.23 -32.04 -12.60
C MET A 100 3.37 -32.03 -11.57
N GLY A 101 3.42 -33.08 -10.75
CA GLY A 101 4.54 -33.39 -9.85
C GLY A 101 4.75 -32.38 -8.71
N SER A 102 6.01 -32.01 -8.47
CA SER A 102 6.42 -31.16 -7.35
C SER A 102 5.86 -29.74 -7.43
N SER A 103 5.63 -29.23 -8.64
CA SER A 103 5.01 -27.92 -8.86
C SER A 103 3.56 -27.88 -8.34
N ARG A 104 2.78 -28.93 -8.62
CA ARG A 104 1.40 -29.10 -8.15
C ARG A 104 1.34 -29.14 -6.62
N VAL A 105 2.23 -29.91 -6.00
CA VAL A 105 2.27 -30.02 -4.53
C VAL A 105 2.58 -28.65 -3.90
N ARG A 106 3.53 -27.91 -4.47
CA ARG A 106 3.91 -26.58 -3.98
C ARG A 106 2.83 -25.53 -4.17
N THR A 107 2.14 -25.52 -5.30
CA THR A 107 1.03 -24.57 -5.51
C THR A 107 -0.15 -24.91 -4.63
N LEU A 108 -0.49 -26.19 -4.48
CA LEU A 108 -1.51 -26.62 -3.53
C LEU A 108 -1.17 -26.22 -2.10
N ASP A 109 0.07 -26.45 -1.63
CA ASP A 109 0.50 -26.03 -0.29
C ASP A 109 0.49 -24.50 -0.14
N SER A 110 0.90 -23.76 -1.16
CA SER A 110 0.82 -22.28 -1.18
C SER A 110 -0.63 -21.81 -1.06
N ARG A 111 -1.56 -22.39 -1.82
CA ARG A 111 -3.00 -22.08 -1.77
C ARG A 111 -3.59 -22.40 -0.40
N MET A 112 -3.33 -23.59 0.14
CA MET A 112 -3.81 -23.98 1.46
C MET A 112 -3.21 -23.12 2.57
N SER A 113 -1.93 -22.76 2.46
CA SER A 113 -1.28 -21.82 3.36
C SER A 113 -1.96 -20.44 3.32
N LYS A 114 -2.22 -19.88 2.13
CA LYS A 114 -2.89 -18.59 1.97
C LYS A 114 -4.31 -18.58 2.53
N LEU A 115 -5.08 -19.66 2.27
CA LEU A 115 -6.43 -19.80 2.80
C LEU A 115 -6.44 -19.97 4.32
N SER A 116 -5.49 -20.72 4.87
CA SER A 116 -5.40 -20.92 6.32
C SER A 116 -4.89 -19.69 7.06
N GLU A 117 -4.05 -18.83 6.45
CA GLU A 117 -3.47 -17.64 7.08
C GLU A 117 -4.52 -16.68 7.69
N THR A 118 -5.76 -16.64 7.18
CA THR A 118 -6.83 -15.76 7.69
C THR A 118 -7.40 -16.21 9.03
N ASN A 119 -7.62 -17.52 9.20
CA ASN A 119 -8.28 -18.10 10.38
C ASN A 119 -7.29 -18.71 11.38
N ARG A 120 -5.99 -18.67 11.06
CA ARG A 120 -4.95 -19.31 11.86
C ARG A 120 -4.66 -18.50 13.14
N THR A 121 -4.82 -19.15 14.29
CA THR A 121 -4.59 -18.58 15.64
C THR A 121 -3.10 -18.51 16.05
N GLY A 122 -2.16 -18.90 15.19
CA GLY A 122 -0.73 -18.91 15.50
C GLY A 122 0.16 -18.79 14.25
N GLY A 123 1.49 -18.74 14.42
CA GLY A 123 2.42 -18.64 13.29
C GLY A 123 2.58 -19.94 12.49
N LYS A 124 3.09 -19.86 11.24
CA LYS A 124 3.54 -21.04 10.45
C LYS A 124 4.52 -21.88 11.27
N LYS A 125 4.16 -23.15 11.50
CA LYS A 125 5.04 -24.14 12.12
C LYS A 125 6.12 -24.48 11.11
N LEU A 126 7.38 -24.36 11.52
CA LEU A 126 8.53 -24.71 10.70
C LEU A 126 8.86 -26.20 10.88
N GLU A 127 9.60 -26.73 9.92
CA GLU A 127 10.23 -28.05 10.05
C GLU A 127 11.17 -28.09 11.27
N ASN A 128 11.14 -29.20 12.00
CA ASN A 128 12.04 -29.41 13.12
C ASN A 128 13.44 -29.70 12.60
N MET A 129 14.41 -28.90 13.02
CA MET A 129 15.81 -29.01 12.60
C MET A 129 16.70 -28.57 13.77
N SER A 130 17.90 -29.15 13.84
CA SER A 130 18.90 -28.75 14.84
C SER A 130 19.30 -27.28 14.68
N MET A 131 19.70 -26.67 15.80
CA MET A 131 20.02 -25.24 15.85
C MET A 131 21.14 -24.87 14.88
N ASN A 132 22.22 -25.65 14.86
CA ASN A 132 23.40 -25.40 14.03
C ASN A 132 23.06 -25.47 12.53
N LEU A 133 22.28 -26.49 12.12
CA LEU A 133 21.83 -26.61 10.73
C LEU A 133 20.94 -25.43 10.32
N ARG A 134 19.97 -25.07 11.16
CA ARG A 134 19.07 -23.95 10.86
C ARG A 134 19.83 -22.63 10.76
N GLN A 135 20.76 -22.37 11.67
CA GLN A 135 21.61 -21.18 11.61
C GLN A 135 22.49 -21.16 10.35
N GLY A 136 23.07 -22.31 9.97
CA GLY A 136 23.84 -22.45 8.74
C GLY A 136 22.99 -22.11 7.50
N MET A 137 21.79 -22.66 7.41
CA MET A 137 20.86 -22.37 6.31
C MET A 137 20.44 -20.90 6.26
N VAL A 138 20.15 -20.28 7.41
CA VAL A 138 19.82 -18.85 7.50
C VAL A 138 21.00 -18.00 7.01
N LYS A 139 22.21 -18.25 7.51
CA LYS A 139 23.42 -17.51 7.09
C LYS A 139 23.70 -17.68 5.59
N ALA A 140 23.56 -18.89 5.06
CA ALA A 140 23.75 -19.16 3.63
C ALA A 140 22.70 -18.46 2.76
N GLN A 141 21.44 -18.39 3.22
CA GLN A 141 20.39 -17.66 2.53
C GLN A 141 20.67 -16.16 2.55
N MET A 142 21.07 -15.60 3.70
CA MET A 142 21.42 -14.17 3.81
C MET A 142 22.54 -13.82 2.84
N LYS A 143 23.65 -14.58 2.83
CA LYS A 143 24.74 -14.38 1.88
C LYS A 143 24.30 -14.43 0.41
N ARG A 144 23.40 -15.36 0.06
CA ARG A 144 22.84 -15.45 -1.30
C ARG A 144 21.97 -14.24 -1.66
N VAL A 145 21.21 -13.73 -0.69
CA VAL A 145 20.39 -12.53 -0.87
C VAL A 145 21.27 -11.29 -1.02
N ASP A 146 22.23 -11.12 -0.13
CA ASP A 146 23.14 -9.97 -0.12
C ASP A 146 23.89 -9.90 -1.46
N LYS A 147 24.47 -11.03 -1.91
CA LYS A 147 25.14 -11.12 -3.22
C LYS A 147 24.21 -10.75 -4.39
N TYR A 148 22.97 -11.26 -4.40
CA TYR A 148 22.01 -10.96 -5.46
C TYR A 148 21.58 -9.49 -5.47
N GLU A 149 21.45 -8.86 -4.29
CA GLU A 149 21.10 -7.45 -4.17
C GLU A 149 22.28 -6.54 -4.55
N GLU A 150 23.50 -6.92 -4.19
CA GLU A 150 24.74 -6.23 -4.61
C GLU A 150 24.91 -6.27 -6.13
N GLU A 151 24.85 -7.46 -6.75
CA GLU A 151 24.95 -7.62 -8.20
C GLU A 151 23.87 -6.83 -8.94
N ALA A 152 22.62 -6.86 -8.46
CA ALA A 152 21.54 -6.08 -9.06
C ALA A 152 21.76 -4.57 -8.92
N LYS A 153 22.28 -4.12 -7.77
CA LYS A 153 22.59 -2.70 -7.53
C LYS A 153 23.73 -2.22 -8.43
N GLU A 154 24.78 -3.02 -8.59
CA GLU A 154 25.91 -2.74 -9.48
C GLU A 154 25.48 -2.70 -10.95
N ALA A 155 24.58 -3.60 -11.36
CA ALA A 155 24.02 -3.63 -12.70
C ALA A 155 22.92 -2.57 -12.96
N GLY A 156 22.50 -1.81 -11.94
CA GLY A 156 21.40 -0.84 -12.05
C GLY A 156 20.01 -1.46 -12.19
N ILE A 157 19.85 -2.74 -11.83
CA ILE A 157 18.57 -3.46 -11.89
C ILE A 157 17.73 -3.15 -10.66
N ILE A 158 16.49 -2.70 -10.87
CA ILE A 158 15.56 -2.39 -9.78
C ILE A 158 14.85 -3.68 -9.32
N LEU A 159 15.11 -4.09 -8.08
CA LEU A 159 14.45 -5.23 -7.46
C LEU A 159 13.15 -4.84 -6.71
N SER A 160 12.27 -5.81 -6.50
CA SER A 160 11.07 -5.63 -5.66
C SER A 160 11.44 -5.32 -4.20
N LYS A 161 10.58 -4.58 -3.49
CA LYS A 161 10.81 -4.21 -2.08
C LYS A 161 10.20 -5.26 -1.15
N ASN A 162 10.96 -5.68 -0.13
CA ASN A 162 10.49 -6.62 0.90
C ASN A 162 10.36 -5.90 2.25
N LYS A 163 9.63 -6.49 3.21
CA LYS A 163 9.53 -5.93 4.56
C LYS A 163 10.84 -6.14 5.31
N LYS A 164 11.14 -5.24 6.25
CA LYS A 164 12.35 -5.32 7.07
C LYS A 164 12.36 -6.62 7.88
N GLY A 165 13.42 -7.40 7.72
CA GLY A 165 13.61 -8.69 8.41
C GLY A 165 13.04 -9.90 7.67
N GLU A 166 12.36 -9.70 6.54
CA GLU A 166 12.00 -10.78 5.62
C GLU A 166 13.14 -11.08 4.64
N PHE A 167 13.32 -12.35 4.32
CA PHE A 167 14.26 -12.75 3.27
C PHE A 167 13.64 -12.48 1.91
N ARG A 168 14.47 -12.03 0.96
CA ARG A 168 14.06 -12.00 -0.44
C ARG A 168 13.82 -13.42 -0.94
N THR A 169 12.68 -13.62 -1.59
CA THR A 169 12.38 -14.86 -2.32
C THR A 169 13.23 -14.90 -3.58
N ILE A 170 14.38 -15.57 -3.47
CA ILE A 170 15.26 -15.88 -4.59
C ILE A 170 14.92 -17.28 -5.07
N ARG A 171 15.45 -17.67 -6.25
CA ARG A 171 15.34 -19.03 -6.78
C ARG A 171 15.72 -20.05 -5.68
N ASP A 172 14.78 -20.94 -5.40
CA ASP A 172 14.93 -22.06 -4.49
C ASP A 172 14.76 -23.36 -5.28
N THR A 173 15.84 -24.13 -5.29
CA THR A 173 16.03 -25.34 -6.10
C THR A 173 15.70 -26.61 -5.32
N GLY A 174 15.40 -26.52 -4.02
CA GLY A 174 15.03 -27.69 -3.22
C GLY A 174 13.68 -28.28 -3.62
N MET A 175 13.34 -29.46 -3.11
CA MET A 175 12.00 -30.06 -3.22
C MET A 175 11.00 -29.44 -2.24
N THR A 176 11.41 -29.23 -0.98
CA THR A 176 10.66 -28.45 0.01
C THR A 176 11.01 -26.97 -0.10
N SER A 177 10.06 -26.09 0.21
CA SER A 177 10.34 -24.65 0.21
C SER A 177 11.36 -24.34 1.30
N PHE A 178 12.34 -23.50 1.00
CA PHE A 178 13.25 -22.97 2.02
C PHE A 178 12.49 -22.28 3.17
N THR A 179 11.34 -21.67 2.88
CA THR A 179 10.51 -20.96 3.88
C THR A 179 9.90 -21.90 4.92
N ASP A 180 9.74 -23.19 4.63
CA ASP A 180 9.26 -24.18 5.60
C ASP A 180 10.33 -24.53 6.62
N ARG A 181 11.60 -24.49 6.19
CA ARG A 181 12.78 -24.80 7.01
C ARG A 181 13.27 -23.62 7.82
N ILE A 182 13.45 -22.45 7.20
CA ILE A 182 14.02 -21.27 7.89
C ILE A 182 13.00 -20.15 8.15
N GLY A 183 11.80 -20.24 7.58
CA GLY A 183 10.78 -19.21 7.69
C GLY A 183 10.91 -18.14 6.61
N LYS A 184 9.94 -17.22 6.58
CA LYS A 184 9.96 -16.04 5.68
C LYS A 184 11.03 -15.00 6.07
N GLY A 185 11.61 -15.09 7.27
CA GLY A 185 12.52 -14.07 7.78
C GLY A 185 12.95 -14.29 9.23
N VAL A 186 13.92 -13.49 9.68
CA VAL A 186 14.35 -13.45 11.08
C VAL A 186 13.34 -12.61 11.87
N LYS A 187 12.40 -13.29 12.54
CA LYS A 187 11.39 -12.64 13.38
C LYS A 187 12.04 -11.94 14.56
N LYS A 188 12.10 -10.61 14.52
CA LYS A 188 12.42 -9.80 15.71
C LYS A 188 11.13 -9.52 16.46
N LYS A 189 11.12 -9.79 17.77
CA LYS A 189 9.99 -9.40 18.63
C LYS A 189 9.86 -7.88 18.59
N VAL A 190 8.68 -7.38 18.24
CA VAL A 190 8.36 -5.96 18.37
C VAL A 190 8.33 -5.66 19.86
N ARG A 191 9.42 -5.09 20.38
CA ARG A 191 9.51 -4.63 21.75
C ARG A 191 9.39 -3.12 21.75
N MET A 192 8.45 -2.61 22.53
CA MET A 192 8.44 -1.19 22.84
C MET A 192 9.69 -0.87 23.68
N ARG A 193 10.31 0.28 23.43
CA ARG A 193 11.42 0.75 24.24
C ARG A 193 10.96 0.90 25.68
N ASP A 194 11.72 0.36 26.63
CA ASP A 194 11.49 0.64 28.05
C ASP A 194 11.68 2.14 28.30
N ARG A 195 10.64 2.78 28.85
CA ARG A 195 10.59 4.22 29.10
C ARG A 195 11.04 4.58 30.52
N GLY A 196 11.41 3.60 31.35
CA GLY A 196 11.74 3.81 32.75
C GLY A 196 10.51 4.16 33.60
N LEU A 197 10.74 4.42 34.88
CA LEU A 197 9.67 4.82 35.81
C LEU A 197 9.28 6.29 35.58
N ARG A 198 7.98 6.56 35.51
CA ARG A 198 7.47 7.94 35.43
C ARG A 198 7.50 8.59 36.81
N VAL A 199 8.41 9.54 37.01
CA VAL A 199 8.60 10.23 38.30
C VAL A 199 7.66 11.43 38.46
N ASN A 200 7.57 12.29 37.43
CA ASN A 200 6.84 13.55 37.56
C ASN A 200 5.35 13.36 37.23
N GLY A 201 4.46 13.84 38.12
CA GLY A 201 3.00 13.85 37.92
C GLY A 201 2.43 15.19 37.46
N ILE A 202 3.20 16.27 37.54
CA ILE A 202 2.79 17.65 37.25
C ILE A 202 3.63 18.23 36.12
N GLY A 203 2.98 18.97 35.22
CA GLY A 203 3.62 19.62 34.08
C GLY A 203 4.10 18.67 32.98
N ARG A 204 4.63 19.25 31.91
CA ARG A 204 5.24 18.51 30.80
C ARG A 204 6.76 18.71 30.85
N ALA A 205 7.50 17.61 30.94
CA ALA A 205 8.95 17.62 30.79
C ALA A 205 9.29 17.80 29.30
N THR A 206 9.89 18.93 28.97
CA THR A 206 10.38 19.27 27.63
C THR A 206 11.89 19.43 27.64
N SER A 207 12.52 19.65 26.49
CA SER A 207 13.96 19.92 26.43
C SER A 207 14.38 21.19 27.19
N HIS A 208 13.47 22.13 27.44
CA HIS A 208 13.74 23.40 28.14
C HIS A 208 13.38 23.36 29.64
N GLY A 209 13.02 22.18 30.17
CA GLY A 209 12.62 21.99 31.56
C GLY A 209 11.15 21.58 31.72
N VAL A 210 10.64 21.71 32.95
CA VAL A 210 9.26 21.36 33.31
C VAL A 210 8.35 22.56 33.07
N VAL A 211 7.45 22.44 32.10
CA VAL A 211 6.45 23.46 31.80
C VAL A 211 5.20 23.18 32.61
N LEU A 212 4.85 24.10 33.51
CA LEU A 212 3.65 24.06 34.34
C LEU A 212 2.52 24.86 33.66
N SER A 213 1.33 24.26 33.56
CA SER A 213 0.15 25.00 33.10
C SER A 213 -0.31 25.98 34.16
N LYS A 214 -0.92 27.11 33.75
CA LYS A 214 -1.55 28.05 34.68
C LYS A 214 -2.56 27.34 35.59
N GLY A 215 -3.32 26.38 35.06
CA GLY A 215 -4.26 25.57 35.83
C GLY A 215 -3.60 24.67 36.88
N ASP A 216 -2.43 24.10 36.58
CA ASP A 216 -1.67 23.29 37.56
C ASP A 216 -1.16 24.19 38.69
N ILE A 217 -0.69 25.38 38.34
CA ILE A 217 -0.20 26.37 39.30
C ILE A 217 -1.35 26.83 40.22
N GLU A 218 -2.52 27.17 39.66
CA GLU A 218 -3.70 27.59 40.42
C GLU A 218 -4.23 26.47 41.32
N LYS A 219 -4.29 25.24 40.82
CA LYS A 219 -4.72 24.06 41.58
C LYS A 219 -3.79 23.77 42.75
N MET A 220 -2.47 23.89 42.56
CA MET A 220 -1.49 23.69 43.64
C MET A 220 -1.47 24.83 44.66
N LYS A 221 -1.77 26.06 44.22
CA LYS A 221 -1.78 27.25 45.10
C LYS A 221 -3.01 27.30 46.03
N GLY A 222 -4.10 26.62 45.67
CA GLY A 222 -5.36 26.60 46.43
C GLY A 222 -6.13 27.93 46.36
N PRO A 223 -7.37 27.99 46.91
CA PRO A 223 -8.16 29.22 46.90
C PRO A 223 -7.43 30.31 47.68
N ARG A 224 -7.31 31.51 47.09
CA ARG A 224 -6.74 32.68 47.78
C ARG A 224 -7.58 32.97 49.02
N ARG A 225 -7.08 32.59 50.20
CA ARG A 225 -7.59 33.10 51.48
C ARG A 225 -7.46 34.62 51.43
N ARG A 226 -8.58 35.33 51.29
CA ARG A 226 -8.62 36.77 51.53
C ARG A 226 -8.26 36.95 53.00
N ARG A 227 -7.07 37.48 53.27
CA ARG A 227 -6.75 38.02 54.60
C ARG A 227 -7.75 39.16 54.83
N LYS A 228 -8.59 38.99 55.85
CA LYS A 228 -9.43 40.05 56.40
C LYS A 228 -8.54 41.11 57.01
#